data_AF-A0A7C7R673-F1
#
_entry.id   AF-A0A7C7R673-F1
#
_cell.length_a   1.000
_cell.length_b   1.000
_cell.length_c   1.000
_cell.angle_alpha   90.00
_cell.angle_beta   90.00
_cell.angle_gamma   90.00
#
_symmetry.space_group_name_H-M   'P 1'
#
loop_
_entity.id
_entity.type
_entity.pdbx_description
1 polymer ?
#
loop_
_entity_poly.entity_id
_entity_poly.type
_entity_poly.pdbx_seq_one_letter_code
_entity_poly.pdbx_strand_id
1 'polypeptide(L)'
;PGREAYPGDIFYTHSRLLERSAKLSDARGGGSLTALPIVETLEGEVAAYIPTNVISITDGQIYLQPDLFFAGQRPAMNVGISVSRVGAAAQIPAMKKVARGLRLDLAAFRELEAFAQLGTELDPATQARLDRGYRMSELLKQGVYKPMHVTDQVLSIYAGTHGWLDKIPMSEVRRWEEAFLQFIHDQKPNIWQRITDTRDLDDDTAEKLDKALEEFDQVYRRKAQAAPEPEMAAVAN
;
A
#
# COMPACT_ATOMS: atom_id res chain seq x y z
N PRO A 1 -37.53 14.36 12.16
CA PRO A 1 -36.06 14.22 12.16
C PRO A 1 -35.64 13.09 13.13
N GLY A 2 -34.69 12.25 12.72
CA GLY A 2 -34.15 11.13 13.50
C GLY A 2 -32.81 11.48 14.16
N ARG A 3 -31.92 10.48 14.30
CA ARG A 3 -30.55 10.67 14.85
C ARG A 3 -29.79 11.73 14.04
N GLU A 4 -29.08 12.63 14.73
CA GLU A 4 -28.30 13.72 14.12
C GLU A 4 -29.12 14.59 13.14
N ALA A 5 -30.44 14.72 13.38
CA ALA A 5 -31.39 15.47 12.56
C ALA A 5 -31.64 14.94 11.12
N TYR A 6 -31.07 13.80 10.74
CA TYR A 6 -31.33 13.19 9.43
C TYR A 6 -32.77 12.68 9.27
N PRO A 7 -33.31 12.61 8.04
CA PRO A 7 -34.61 11.99 7.80
C PRO A 7 -34.54 10.46 8.01
N GLY A 8 -35.68 9.83 8.31
CA GLY A 8 -35.74 8.41 8.63
C GLY A 8 -35.36 7.47 7.47
N ASP A 9 -35.42 7.97 6.23
CA ASP A 9 -35.10 7.25 4.99
C ASP A 9 -33.70 7.56 4.44
N ILE A 10 -32.83 8.22 5.23
CA ILE A 10 -31.48 8.57 4.79
C ILE A 10 -30.67 7.33 4.39
N PHE A 11 -30.84 6.22 5.12
CA PHE A 11 -30.20 4.95 4.80
C PHE A 11 -30.65 4.44 3.42
N TYR A 12 -31.96 4.47 3.16
CA TYR A 12 -32.53 4.03 1.88
C TYR A 12 -32.03 4.90 0.71
N THR A 13 -31.82 6.20 0.96
CA THR A 13 -31.25 7.10 -0.04
C THR A 13 -29.85 6.69 -0.45
N HIS A 14 -28.99 6.32 0.50
CA HIS A 14 -27.63 5.83 0.20
C HIS A 14 -27.65 4.43 -0.43
N SER A 15 -28.46 3.50 0.10
CA SER A 15 -28.49 2.12 -0.40
C SER A 15 -28.99 2.06 -1.84
N ARG A 16 -30.12 2.71 -2.17
CA ARG A 16 -30.64 2.73 -3.54
C ARG A 16 -29.69 3.38 -4.55
N LEU A 17 -28.79 4.24 -4.09
CA LEU A 17 -27.77 4.87 -4.92
C LEU A 17 -26.61 3.91 -5.16
N LEU A 18 -26.01 3.38 -4.09
CA LEU A 18 -24.79 2.57 -4.15
C LEU A 18 -25.04 1.19 -4.75
N GLU A 19 -26.18 0.55 -4.45
CA GLU A 19 -26.58 -0.77 -4.98
C GLU A 19 -26.83 -0.77 -6.50
N ARG A 20 -26.83 0.40 -7.15
CA ARG A 20 -26.85 0.49 -8.63
C ARG A 20 -25.49 0.16 -9.25
N SER A 21 -24.43 0.17 -8.46
CA SER A 21 -23.05 -0.08 -8.89
C SER A 21 -22.75 -1.57 -8.75
N ALA A 22 -22.72 -2.29 -9.87
CA ALA A 22 -22.52 -3.73 -9.89
C ALA A 22 -21.77 -4.18 -11.15
N LYS A 23 -21.23 -5.40 -11.12
CA LYS A 23 -20.80 -6.14 -12.32
C LYS A 23 -21.98 -6.98 -12.82
N LEU A 24 -22.43 -6.70 -14.03
CA LEU A 24 -23.49 -7.45 -14.69
C LEU A 24 -22.99 -8.82 -15.14
N SER A 25 -23.93 -9.77 -15.26
CA SER A 25 -23.64 -11.09 -15.82
C SER A 25 -23.32 -11.01 -17.32
N ASP A 26 -22.71 -12.06 -17.86
CA ASP A 26 -22.40 -12.16 -19.29
C ASP A 26 -23.67 -12.07 -20.15
N ALA A 27 -24.78 -12.65 -19.68
CA ALA A 27 -26.09 -12.55 -20.33
C ALA A 27 -26.64 -11.11 -20.41
N ARG A 28 -26.14 -10.20 -19.56
CA ARG A 28 -26.46 -8.76 -19.56
C ARG A 28 -25.31 -7.91 -20.11
N GLY A 29 -24.37 -8.51 -20.83
CA GLY A 29 -23.26 -7.83 -21.50
C GLY A 29 -22.00 -7.65 -20.66
N GLY A 30 -21.93 -8.19 -19.43
CA GLY A 30 -20.70 -8.24 -18.61
C GLY A 30 -20.16 -6.90 -18.12
N GLY A 31 -20.87 -5.79 -18.38
CA GLY A 31 -20.49 -4.42 -18.00
C GLY A 31 -20.40 -4.23 -16.48
N SER A 32 -19.68 -3.19 -16.06
CA SER A 32 -19.49 -2.87 -14.64
C SER A 32 -19.60 -1.38 -14.36
N LEU A 33 -20.17 -1.05 -13.21
CA LEU A 33 -20.14 0.29 -12.62
C LEU A 33 -19.49 0.19 -11.24
N THR A 34 -18.37 0.88 -11.04
CA THR A 34 -17.63 0.89 -9.77
C THR A 34 -17.88 2.22 -9.05
N ALA A 35 -18.41 2.16 -7.84
CA ALA A 35 -18.60 3.34 -7.00
C ALA A 35 -17.38 3.58 -6.08
N LEU A 36 -16.99 4.85 -5.93
CA LEU A 36 -16.01 5.32 -4.96
C LEU A 36 -16.62 6.47 -4.15
N PRO A 37 -17.55 6.17 -3.21
CA PRO A 37 -18.16 7.20 -2.39
C PRO A 37 -17.12 7.82 -1.44
N ILE A 38 -17.21 9.13 -1.25
CA ILE A 38 -16.41 9.88 -0.28
C ILE A 38 -17.35 10.34 0.82
N VAL A 39 -16.99 10.00 2.06
CA VAL A 39 -17.73 10.41 3.26
C VAL A 39 -16.75 11.16 4.15
N GLU A 40 -17.11 12.39 4.49
CA GLU A 40 -16.38 13.16 5.49
C GLU A 40 -16.75 12.68 6.89
N THR A 41 -15.74 12.47 7.73
CA THR A 41 -15.89 12.17 9.15
C THR A 41 -15.50 13.39 9.96
N LEU A 42 -16.33 13.78 10.93
CA LEU A 42 -15.99 14.83 11.88
C LEU A 42 -15.05 14.26 12.94
N GLU A 43 -13.89 14.89 13.13
CA GLU A 43 -12.86 14.50 14.11
C GLU A 43 -12.43 13.02 14.01
N GLY A 44 -12.60 12.39 12.84
CA GLY A 44 -12.30 10.97 12.64
C GLY A 44 -13.30 10.00 13.29
N GLU A 45 -14.51 10.46 13.63
CA GLU A 45 -15.54 9.60 14.24
C GLU A 45 -16.24 8.71 13.18
N VAL A 46 -15.78 7.46 13.07
CA VAL A 46 -16.37 6.45 12.18
C VAL A 46 -17.70 5.87 12.69
N ALA A 47 -18.00 6.07 13.98
CA ALA A 47 -19.23 5.59 14.63
C ALA A 47 -20.41 6.56 14.50
N ALA A 48 -20.19 7.72 13.87
CA ALA A 48 -21.24 8.67 13.53
C ALA A 48 -22.28 8.02 12.59
N TYR A 49 -23.48 8.60 12.56
CA TYR A 49 -24.62 7.94 11.92
C TYR A 49 -24.43 7.71 10.41
N ILE A 50 -23.94 8.71 9.67
CA ILE A 50 -23.74 8.60 8.22
C ILE A 50 -22.57 7.67 7.85
N PRO A 51 -21.36 7.80 8.45
CA PRO A 51 -20.27 6.86 8.21
C PRO A 51 -20.68 5.41 8.48
N THR A 52 -21.36 5.13 9.60
CA THR A 52 -21.83 3.78 9.93
C THR A 52 -22.75 3.22 8.86
N ASN A 53 -23.72 4.02 8.40
CA ASN A 53 -24.65 3.62 7.33
C ASN A 53 -23.89 3.29 6.05
N VAL A 54 -23.00 4.18 5.58
CA VAL A 54 -22.28 3.97 4.32
C VAL A 54 -21.33 2.77 4.42
N ILE A 55 -20.60 2.62 5.52
CA ILE A 55 -19.74 1.45 5.79
C ILE A 55 -20.55 0.15 5.69
N SER A 56 -21.78 0.13 6.21
CA SER A 56 -22.63 -1.06 6.15
C SER A 56 -23.08 -1.42 4.72
N ILE A 57 -23.15 -0.44 3.82
CA ILE A 57 -23.61 -0.60 2.43
C ILE A 57 -22.44 -0.95 1.49
N THR A 58 -21.31 -0.27 1.62
CA THR A 58 -20.17 -0.43 0.69
C THR A 58 -19.40 -1.72 0.92
N ASP A 59 -18.88 -2.35 -0.14
CA ASP A 59 -18.06 -3.59 -0.08
C ASP A 59 -16.64 -3.41 0.51
N GLY A 60 -16.39 -2.32 1.21
CA GLY A 60 -15.11 -1.98 1.81
C GLY A 60 -15.01 -0.49 2.07
N GLN A 61 -13.95 -0.09 2.76
CA GLN A 61 -13.65 1.29 3.04
C GLN A 61 -12.16 1.55 2.97
N ILE A 62 -11.80 2.73 2.48
CA ILE A 62 -10.46 3.30 2.58
C ILE A 62 -10.57 4.41 3.61
N TYR A 63 -9.93 4.23 4.76
CA TYR A 63 -9.96 5.19 5.84
C TYR A 63 -8.70 6.05 5.83
N LEU A 64 -8.87 7.35 5.68
CA LEU A 64 -7.78 8.33 5.64
C LEU A 64 -7.70 9.06 6.98
N GLN A 65 -6.52 9.07 7.61
CA GLN A 65 -6.32 9.72 8.91
C GLN A 65 -5.45 10.97 8.79
N PRO A 66 -5.86 12.11 9.40
CA PRO A 66 -5.05 13.32 9.44
C PRO A 66 -3.66 13.10 10.05
N ASP A 67 -3.54 12.34 11.14
CA ASP A 67 -2.26 12.11 11.83
C ASP A 67 -1.23 11.44 10.92
N LEU A 68 -1.66 10.47 10.10
CA LEU A 68 -0.80 9.84 9.10
C LEU A 68 -0.35 10.86 8.04
N PHE A 69 -1.25 11.74 7.61
CA PHE A 69 -0.92 12.79 6.65
C PHE A 69 0.12 13.78 7.18
N PHE A 70 -0.01 14.19 8.45
CA PHE A 70 0.93 15.08 9.13
C PHE A 70 2.27 14.41 9.45
N ALA A 71 2.27 13.11 9.73
CA ALA A 71 3.48 12.28 9.85
C ALA A 71 4.16 11.98 8.49
N GLY A 72 3.66 12.54 7.39
CA GLY A 72 4.25 12.39 6.06
C GLY A 72 3.90 11.09 5.34
N GLN A 73 2.96 10.28 5.86
CA GLN A 73 2.40 9.14 5.14
C GLN A 73 1.36 9.62 4.13
N ARG A 74 1.68 9.49 2.84
CA ARG A 74 0.82 9.93 1.73
C ARG A 74 0.86 8.84 0.65
N PRO A 75 -0.28 8.22 0.28
CA PRO A 75 -1.63 8.41 0.82
C PRO A 75 -1.76 8.05 2.31
N ALA A 76 -2.57 8.81 3.06
CA ALA A 76 -2.70 8.71 4.52
C ALA A 76 -3.66 7.59 4.97
N MET A 77 -3.53 6.40 4.35
CA MET A 77 -4.43 5.28 4.56
C MET A 77 -4.10 4.52 5.85
N ASN A 78 -5.09 4.35 6.73
CA ASN A 78 -4.98 3.47 7.88
C ASN A 78 -5.29 2.02 7.45
N VAL A 79 -4.27 1.16 7.44
CA VAL A 79 -4.36 -0.23 6.98
C VAL A 79 -5.20 -1.12 7.92
N GLY A 80 -5.27 -0.79 9.21
CA GLY A 80 -6.02 -1.56 10.21
C GLY A 80 -7.54 -1.32 10.13
N ILE A 81 -7.96 -0.10 9.85
CA ILE A 81 -9.38 0.29 9.72
C ILE A 81 -9.90 0.08 8.29
N SER A 82 -9.03 0.27 7.29
CA SER A 82 -9.40 0.06 5.88
C SER A 82 -9.63 -1.41 5.59
N VAL A 83 -10.68 -1.71 4.82
CA VAL A 83 -11.05 -3.08 4.48
C VAL A 83 -11.53 -3.17 3.04
N SER A 84 -11.30 -4.32 2.41
CA SER A 84 -12.00 -4.72 1.19
C SER A 84 -12.66 -6.06 1.48
N ARG A 85 -13.98 -6.15 1.27
CA ARG A 85 -14.76 -7.40 1.40
C ARG A 85 -14.62 -8.29 0.17
N VAL A 86 -14.27 -7.71 -0.98
CA VAL A 86 -13.94 -8.45 -2.22
C VAL A 86 -12.56 -9.11 -2.11
N GLY A 87 -11.61 -8.42 -1.47
CA GLY A 87 -10.27 -8.94 -1.21
C GLY A 87 -9.48 -9.26 -2.49
N ALA A 88 -8.72 -10.36 -2.47
CA ALA A 88 -7.81 -10.73 -3.55
C ALA A 88 -8.49 -11.11 -4.88
N ALA A 89 -9.82 -11.27 -4.90
CA ALA A 89 -10.55 -11.52 -6.14
C ALA A 89 -10.53 -10.32 -7.11
N ALA A 90 -10.28 -9.11 -6.61
CA ALA A 90 -10.11 -7.90 -7.42
C ALA A 90 -8.67 -7.67 -7.91
N GLN A 91 -7.73 -8.57 -7.59
CA GLN A 91 -6.31 -8.42 -7.90
C GLN A 91 -5.89 -9.35 -9.04
N ILE A 92 -4.89 -8.93 -9.81
CA ILE A 92 -4.21 -9.84 -10.74
C ILE A 92 -3.43 -10.93 -9.96
N PRO A 93 -3.23 -12.13 -10.53
CA PRO A 93 -2.49 -13.22 -9.89
C PRO A 93 -1.13 -12.80 -9.31
N ALA A 94 -0.34 -12.00 -10.04
CA ALA A 94 0.95 -11.50 -9.57
C ALA A 94 0.83 -10.70 -8.27
N MET A 95 -0.07 -9.71 -8.22
CA MET A 95 -0.32 -8.89 -7.03
C MET A 95 -0.79 -9.73 -5.84
N LYS A 96 -1.67 -10.71 -6.09
CA LYS A 96 -2.14 -11.63 -5.05
C LYS A 96 -1.00 -12.45 -4.45
N LYS A 97 -0.02 -12.88 -5.24
CA LYS A 97 1.15 -13.63 -4.77
C LYS A 97 2.03 -12.75 -3.87
N VAL A 98 2.37 -11.54 -4.32
CA VAL A 98 3.36 -10.70 -3.63
C VAL A 98 2.80 -9.93 -2.44
N ALA A 99 1.52 -9.54 -2.47
CA ALA A 99 0.86 -8.82 -1.38
C ALA A 99 0.16 -9.75 -0.38
N ARG A 100 0.33 -11.07 -0.51
CA ARG A 100 -0.25 -12.04 0.42
C ARG A 100 0.35 -11.81 1.81
N GLY A 101 -0.50 -11.49 2.78
CA GLY A 101 -0.06 -11.23 4.16
C GLY A 101 0.30 -9.77 4.45
N LEU A 102 0.57 -8.95 3.42
CA LEU A 102 1.02 -7.56 3.59
C LEU A 102 0.12 -6.73 4.53
N ARG A 103 -1.20 -6.87 4.41
CA ARG A 103 -2.14 -6.17 5.32
C ARG A 103 -1.96 -6.60 6.78
N LEU A 104 -1.80 -7.90 7.03
CA LEU A 104 -1.61 -8.44 8.37
C LEU A 104 -0.26 -8.00 8.93
N ASP A 105 0.79 -8.01 8.10
CA ASP A 105 2.12 -7.58 8.50
C ASP A 105 2.14 -6.09 8.86
N LEU A 106 1.48 -5.24 8.07
CA LEU A 106 1.37 -3.81 8.35
C LEU A 106 0.49 -3.51 9.58
N ALA A 107 -0.56 -4.30 9.82
CA ALA A 107 -1.37 -4.17 11.03
C ALA A 107 -0.56 -4.56 12.27
N ALA A 108 0.14 -5.70 12.24
CA ALA A 108 1.02 -6.14 13.32
C ALA A 108 2.17 -5.15 13.55
N PHE A 109 2.72 -4.57 12.49
CA PHE A 109 3.71 -3.49 12.59
C PHE A 109 3.18 -2.30 13.37
N ARG A 110 1.93 -1.86 13.14
CA ARG A 110 1.36 -0.72 13.87
C ARG A 110 1.15 -1.00 15.35
N GLU A 111 0.72 -2.20 15.68
CA GLU A 111 0.63 -2.64 17.09
C GLU A 111 2.01 -2.66 17.75
N LEU A 112 3.02 -3.17 17.03
CA LEU A 112 4.39 -3.23 17.52
C LEU A 112 5.02 -1.84 17.66
N GLU A 113 4.77 -0.93 16.72
CA GLU A 113 5.22 0.46 16.77
C GLU A 113 4.67 1.18 18.01
N ALA A 114 3.37 1.00 18.30
CA ALA A 114 2.75 1.56 19.51
C ALA A 114 3.36 0.97 20.79
N PHE A 115 3.67 -0.33 20.81
CA PHE A 115 4.31 -0.98 21.94
C PHE A 115 5.75 -0.48 22.16
N ALA A 116 6.53 -0.33 21.09
CA ALA A 116 7.91 0.15 21.15
C ALA A 116 8.02 1.58 21.71
N GLN A 117 7.02 2.43 21.46
CA GLN A 117 6.94 3.78 22.02
C GLN A 117 6.76 3.81 23.54
N LEU A 118 6.34 2.70 24.17
CA LEU A 118 6.23 2.57 25.62
C LEU A 118 7.58 2.29 26.31
N GLY A 119 8.69 2.25 25.56
CA GLY A 119 10.04 2.14 26.09
C GLY A 119 10.46 0.73 26.50
N THR A 120 9.83 -0.30 25.93
CA THR A 120 10.16 -1.70 26.19
C THR A 120 11.35 -2.16 25.35
N GLU A 121 12.28 -2.90 25.94
CA GLU A 121 13.35 -3.56 25.18
C GLU A 121 12.74 -4.63 24.27
N LEU A 122 13.09 -4.56 22.98
CA LEU A 122 12.65 -5.51 21.96
C LEU A 122 13.77 -6.53 21.72
N ASP A 123 13.39 -7.81 21.61
CA ASP A 123 14.34 -8.83 21.14
C ASP A 123 14.73 -8.58 19.66
N PRO A 124 15.86 -9.13 19.19
CA PRO A 124 16.36 -8.87 17.83
C PRO A 124 15.37 -9.23 16.71
N ALA A 125 14.55 -10.28 16.89
CA ALA A 125 13.58 -10.67 15.87
C ALA A 125 12.42 -9.67 15.81
N THR A 126 11.99 -9.16 16.96
CA THR A 126 10.98 -8.11 17.05
C THR A 126 11.48 -6.79 16.48
N GLN A 127 12.74 -6.41 16.77
CA GLN A 127 13.36 -5.23 16.16
C GLN A 127 13.41 -5.34 14.63
N ALA A 128 13.80 -6.49 14.08
CA ALA A 128 13.85 -6.69 12.64
C ALA A 128 12.46 -6.56 11.96
N ARG A 129 11.40 -7.00 12.63
CA ARG A 129 10.02 -6.82 12.15
C ARG A 129 9.60 -5.37 12.15
N LEU A 130 9.92 -4.63 13.21
CA LEU A 130 9.66 -3.21 13.32
C LEU A 130 10.39 -2.43 12.20
N ASP A 131 11.67 -2.72 12.02
CA ASP A 131 12.53 -2.14 10.99
C ASP A 131 12.03 -2.39 9.56
N ARG A 132 11.54 -3.60 9.28
CA ARG A 132 10.91 -3.92 8.00
C ARG A 132 9.60 -3.16 7.82
N GLY A 133 8.78 -3.06 8.86
CA GLY A 133 7.53 -2.32 8.80
C GLY A 133 7.71 -0.83 8.52
N TYR A 134 8.77 -0.21 9.06
CA TYR A 134 9.15 1.17 8.71
C TYR A 134 9.49 1.32 7.22
N ARG A 135 10.28 0.39 6.67
CA ARG A 135 10.66 0.40 5.25
C ARG A 135 9.47 0.14 4.34
N MET A 136 8.59 -0.79 4.71
CA MET A 136 7.35 -1.03 3.99
C MET A 136 6.43 0.18 4.01
N SER A 137 6.34 0.88 5.16
CA SER A 137 5.56 2.11 5.25
C SER A 137 6.10 3.21 4.34
N GLU A 138 7.44 3.35 4.26
CA GLU A 138 8.10 4.30 3.36
C GLU A 138 7.92 3.94 1.88
N LEU A 139 8.06 2.66 1.54
CA LEU A 139 7.86 2.12 0.19
C LEU A 139 6.43 2.40 -0.32
N LEU A 140 5.44 2.33 0.56
CA LEU A 140 4.03 2.57 0.20
C LEU A 140 3.67 4.06 0.07
N LYS A 141 4.62 4.98 0.27
CA LYS A 141 4.37 6.40 0.07
C LYS A 141 4.46 6.74 -1.42
N GLN A 142 3.49 7.50 -1.90
CA GLN A 142 3.37 7.87 -3.30
C GLN A 142 3.03 9.35 -3.45
N GLY A 143 3.67 10.01 -4.41
CA GLY A 143 3.39 11.40 -4.74
C GLY A 143 2.01 11.60 -5.38
N VAL A 144 1.44 12.78 -5.20
CA VAL A 144 0.19 13.17 -5.88
C VAL A 144 0.40 13.21 -7.38
N TYR A 145 -0.57 12.70 -8.16
CA TYR A 145 -0.51 12.62 -9.62
C TYR A 145 0.67 11.80 -10.18
N LYS A 146 1.24 10.91 -9.38
CA LYS A 146 2.28 9.96 -9.82
C LYS A 146 1.75 8.52 -9.76
N PRO A 147 0.71 8.14 -10.53
CA PRO A 147 0.21 6.77 -10.53
C PRO A 147 1.31 5.80 -10.99
N MET A 148 1.33 4.60 -10.40
CA MET A 148 2.31 3.56 -10.72
C MET A 148 1.61 2.44 -11.48
N HIS A 149 2.26 1.89 -12.52
CA HIS A 149 1.72 0.74 -13.25
C HIS A 149 1.64 -0.48 -12.32
N VAL A 150 0.64 -1.34 -12.50
CA VAL A 150 0.43 -2.50 -11.60
C VAL A 150 1.67 -3.41 -11.53
N THR A 151 2.39 -3.56 -12.64
CA THR A 151 3.63 -4.33 -12.69
C THR A 151 4.74 -3.72 -11.82
N ASP A 152 4.90 -2.39 -11.86
CA ASP A 152 5.87 -1.70 -11.01
C ASP A 152 5.50 -1.86 -9.53
N GLN A 153 4.20 -1.78 -9.19
CA GLN A 153 3.72 -2.03 -7.83
C GLN A 153 4.05 -3.46 -7.37
N VAL A 154 3.87 -4.46 -8.25
CA VAL A 154 4.23 -5.85 -7.97
C VAL A 154 5.72 -5.98 -7.68
N LEU A 155 6.57 -5.35 -8.50
CA LEU A 155 8.03 -5.38 -8.34
C LEU A 155 8.46 -4.73 -7.02
N SER A 156 7.94 -3.54 -6.70
CA SER A 156 8.22 -2.85 -5.43
C SER A 156 7.79 -3.68 -4.22
N ILE A 157 6.54 -4.19 -4.23
CA ILE A 157 6.02 -4.99 -3.11
C ILE A 157 6.81 -6.29 -2.96
N TYR A 158 7.15 -6.95 -4.07
CA TYR A 158 8.00 -8.15 -4.07
C TYR A 158 9.34 -7.88 -3.37
N ALA A 159 10.02 -6.80 -3.75
CA ALA A 159 11.29 -6.43 -3.15
C ALA A 159 11.17 -6.20 -1.63
N GLY A 160 10.11 -5.49 -1.21
CA GLY A 160 9.83 -5.23 0.20
C GLY A 160 9.51 -6.48 1.01
N THR A 161 8.64 -7.36 0.50
CA THR A 161 8.22 -8.58 1.23
C THR A 161 9.32 -9.63 1.32
N HIS A 162 10.25 -9.66 0.36
CA HIS A 162 11.40 -10.56 0.35
C HIS A 162 12.63 -9.99 1.09
N GLY A 163 12.52 -8.81 1.72
CA GLY A 163 13.57 -8.26 2.59
C GLY A 163 14.73 -7.58 1.86
N TRP A 164 14.60 -7.27 0.57
CA TRP A 164 15.64 -6.55 -0.19
C TRP A 164 15.89 -5.14 0.33
N LEU A 165 14.89 -4.57 1.02
CA LEU A 165 14.98 -3.26 1.66
C LEU A 165 15.58 -3.29 3.07
N ASP A 166 15.74 -4.47 3.72
CA ASP A 166 16.08 -4.56 5.15
C ASP A 166 17.40 -3.86 5.50
N LYS A 167 18.36 -3.83 4.57
CA LYS A 167 19.66 -3.17 4.74
C LYS A 167 19.69 -1.71 4.24
N ILE A 168 18.62 -1.24 3.63
CA ILE A 168 18.51 0.11 3.09
C ILE A 168 18.08 1.06 4.22
N PRO A 169 18.77 2.19 4.43
CA PRO A 169 18.31 3.22 5.36
C PRO A 169 16.92 3.73 4.99
N MET A 170 16.08 4.01 5.98
CA MET A 170 14.69 4.45 5.74
C MET A 170 14.62 5.67 4.81
N SER A 171 15.52 6.65 4.97
CA SER A 171 15.61 7.84 4.14
C SER A 171 15.92 7.58 2.66
N GLU A 172 16.52 6.43 2.34
CA GLU A 172 16.95 6.04 1.01
C GLU A 172 15.96 5.10 0.31
N VAL A 173 14.93 4.60 1.00
CA VAL A 173 13.98 3.60 0.45
C VAL A 173 13.33 4.07 -0.85
N ARG A 174 12.89 5.33 -0.95
CA ARG A 174 12.28 5.85 -2.18
C ARG A 174 13.28 5.95 -3.32
N ARG A 175 14.49 6.44 -3.04
CA ARG A 175 15.54 6.56 -4.05
C ARG A 175 15.97 5.19 -4.55
N TRP A 176 16.01 4.21 -3.65
CA TRP A 176 16.24 2.81 -3.99
C TRP A 176 15.13 2.27 -4.90
N GLU A 177 13.85 2.50 -4.57
CA GLU A 177 12.71 2.07 -5.38
C GLU A 177 12.76 2.67 -6.79
N GLU A 178 12.95 3.98 -6.90
CA GLU A 178 13.04 4.67 -8.20
C GLU A 178 14.21 4.12 -9.04
N ALA A 179 15.38 3.91 -8.41
CA ALA A 179 16.54 3.35 -9.10
C ALA A 179 16.34 1.88 -9.49
N PHE A 180 15.65 1.09 -8.67
CA PHE A 180 15.34 -0.31 -8.95
C PHE A 180 14.38 -0.43 -10.12
N LEU A 181 13.27 0.31 -10.10
CA LEU A 181 12.31 0.31 -11.19
C LEU A 181 12.98 0.78 -12.48
N GLN A 182 13.80 1.84 -12.44
CA GLN A 182 14.56 2.29 -13.60
C GLN A 182 15.50 1.20 -14.13
N PHE A 183 16.21 0.48 -13.26
CA PHE A 183 17.07 -0.63 -13.65
C PHE A 183 16.27 -1.76 -14.35
N ILE A 184 15.08 -2.11 -13.84
CA ILE A 184 14.22 -3.11 -14.49
C ILE A 184 13.79 -2.62 -15.88
N HIS A 185 13.36 -1.36 -16.01
CA HIS A 185 12.93 -0.79 -17.28
C HIS A 185 14.06 -0.74 -18.31
N ASP A 186 15.26 -0.35 -17.90
CA ASP A 186 16.39 -0.17 -18.82
C ASP A 186 17.10 -1.48 -19.17
N GLN A 187 17.31 -2.36 -18.18
CA GLN A 187 18.20 -3.51 -18.32
C GLN A 187 17.47 -4.85 -18.34
N LYS A 188 16.28 -4.93 -17.72
CA LYS A 188 15.51 -6.16 -17.60
C LYS A 188 14.05 -6.01 -18.11
N PRO A 189 13.78 -5.35 -19.24
CA PRO A 189 12.42 -5.06 -19.70
C PRO A 189 11.60 -6.34 -19.94
N ASN A 190 12.26 -7.45 -20.26
CA ASN A 190 11.60 -8.75 -20.45
C ASN A 190 10.87 -9.25 -19.20
N ILE A 191 11.37 -8.97 -18.00
CA ILE A 191 10.71 -9.34 -16.74
C ILE A 191 9.40 -8.55 -16.61
N TRP A 192 9.49 -7.24 -16.81
CA TRP A 192 8.35 -6.33 -16.75
C TRP A 192 7.27 -6.67 -17.79
N GLN A 193 7.67 -6.93 -19.03
CA GLN A 193 6.76 -7.30 -20.11
C GLN A 193 6.05 -8.62 -19.80
N ARG A 194 6.81 -9.63 -19.35
CA ARG A 194 6.23 -10.94 -19.02
C ARG A 194 5.15 -10.84 -17.94
N ILE A 195 5.39 -10.12 -16.84
CA ILE A 195 4.38 -9.93 -15.78
C ILE A 195 3.15 -9.17 -16.31
N THR A 196 3.37 -8.19 -17.18
CA THR A 196 2.29 -7.37 -17.76
C THR A 196 1.40 -8.21 -18.68
N ASP A 197 1.99 -9.04 -19.53
CA ASP A 197 1.29 -9.87 -20.51
C ASP A 197 0.56 -11.05 -19.86
N THR A 198 1.24 -11.77 -18.95
CA THR A 198 0.67 -12.95 -18.28
C THR A 198 -0.25 -12.56 -17.12
N ARG A 199 -0.09 -11.35 -16.57
CA ARG A 199 -0.68 -10.88 -15.30
C ARG A 199 -0.26 -11.72 -14.09
N ASP A 200 0.74 -12.57 -14.25
CA ASP A 200 1.21 -13.51 -13.24
C ASP A 200 2.72 -13.41 -13.04
N LEU A 201 3.15 -13.73 -11.83
CA LEU A 201 4.55 -13.92 -11.47
C LEU A 201 4.77 -15.42 -11.29
N ASP A 202 5.09 -16.10 -12.40
CA ASP A 202 5.46 -17.52 -12.36
C ASP A 202 6.87 -17.73 -11.76
N ASP A 203 7.19 -18.96 -11.40
CA ASP A 203 8.43 -19.29 -10.68
C ASP A 203 9.68 -18.94 -11.50
N ASP A 204 9.67 -19.15 -12.82
CA ASP A 204 10.78 -18.77 -13.72
C ASP A 204 10.98 -17.24 -13.75
N THR A 205 9.89 -16.47 -13.75
CA THR A 205 9.96 -15.01 -13.72
C THR A 205 10.40 -14.51 -12.35
N ALA A 206 9.96 -15.15 -11.26
CA ALA A 206 10.41 -14.84 -9.90
C ALA A 206 11.91 -15.10 -9.73
N GLU A 207 12.43 -16.24 -10.19
CA GLU A 207 13.88 -16.53 -10.16
C GLU A 207 14.70 -15.51 -10.96
N LYS A 208 14.19 -15.07 -12.11
CA LYS A 208 14.83 -14.00 -12.91
C LYS A 208 14.80 -12.66 -12.19
N LEU A 209 13.71 -12.36 -11.49
CA LEU A 209 13.56 -11.16 -10.68
C LEU A 209 14.53 -11.16 -9.49
N ASP A 210 14.69 -12.30 -8.81
CA ASP A 210 15.69 -12.43 -7.73
C ASP A 210 17.11 -12.17 -8.23
N LYS A 211 17.50 -12.78 -9.36
CA LYS A 211 18.81 -12.52 -9.98
C LYS A 211 18.98 -11.06 -10.39
N ALA A 212 17.92 -10.42 -10.89
CA ALA A 212 17.94 -9.00 -11.23
C ALA A 212 18.10 -8.12 -9.98
N LEU A 213 17.45 -8.46 -8.87
CA LEU A 213 17.59 -7.79 -7.57
C LEU A 213 18.99 -7.96 -6.98
N GLU A 214 19.59 -9.15 -7.09
CA GLU A 214 20.98 -9.40 -6.69
C GLU A 214 21.97 -8.53 -7.48
N GLU A 215 21.81 -8.49 -8.82
CA GLU A 215 22.62 -7.65 -9.70
C GLU A 215 22.45 -6.16 -9.36
N PHE A 216 21.20 -5.73 -9.14
CA PHE A 216 20.89 -4.36 -8.77
C PHE A 216 21.49 -3.97 -7.40
N ASP A 217 21.37 -4.80 -6.36
CA ASP A 217 21.91 -4.52 -5.02
C ASP A 217 23.44 -4.33 -5.08
N GLN A 218 24.14 -5.13 -5.88
CA GLN A 218 25.59 -4.96 -6.09
C GLN A 218 25.92 -3.61 -6.75
N VAL A 219 25.17 -3.21 -7.77
CA VAL A 219 25.37 -1.94 -8.48
C VAL A 219 25.01 -0.75 -7.59
N TYR A 220 23.88 -0.83 -6.88
CA TYR A 220 23.38 0.22 -6.00
C TYR A 220 24.36 0.50 -4.86
N ARG A 221 24.88 -0.55 -4.20
CA ARG A 221 25.86 -0.39 -3.11
C ARG A 221 27.18 0.19 -3.57
N ARG A 222 27.67 -0.19 -4.76
CA ARG A 222 28.90 0.41 -5.33
C ARG A 222 28.71 1.92 -5.58
N LYS A 223 27.54 2.32 -6.10
CA LYS A 223 27.21 3.74 -6.31
C LYS A 223 27.02 4.49 -4.99
N ALA A 224 26.37 3.89 -4.00
CA ALA A 224 26.17 4.48 -2.68
C ALA A 224 27.51 4.71 -1.94
N GLN A 225 28.45 3.79 -2.06
CA GLN A 225 29.81 3.93 -1.49
C GLN A 225 30.68 4.98 -2.20
N ALA A 226 30.35 5.32 -3.45
CA ALA A 226 31.08 6.32 -4.24
C ALA A 226 30.49 7.73 -4.12
N ALA A 227 29.33 7.90 -3.47
CA ALA A 227 28.74 9.20 -3.22
C ALA A 227 29.28 9.79 -1.91
N PRO A 228 29.74 11.06 -1.88
CA PRO A 228 30.09 11.71 -0.62
C PRO A 228 28.86 11.82 0.27
N GLU A 229 29.04 11.67 1.59
CA GLU A 229 27.97 11.76 2.58
C GLU A 229 27.13 13.02 2.35
N PRO A 230 25.78 12.94 2.44
CA PRO A 230 24.97 14.14 2.42
C PRO A 230 25.33 14.97 3.65
N GLU A 231 25.84 16.17 3.43
CA GLU A 231 26.04 17.18 4.46
C GLU A 231 24.74 17.30 5.26
N MET A 232 24.77 16.91 6.54
CA MET A 232 23.65 17.15 7.42
C MET A 232 23.44 18.67 7.43
N ALA A 233 22.36 19.13 6.80
CA ALA A 233 21.94 20.52 6.90
C ALA A 233 21.77 20.80 8.40
N ALA A 234 22.72 21.56 8.94
CA ALA A 234 22.65 22.08 10.29
C ALA A 234 21.33 22.85 10.41
N VAL A 235 20.40 22.31 11.17
CA VAL A 235 19.21 23.03 11.61
C VAL A 235 19.70 24.07 12.60
N ALA A 236 20.03 25.25 12.09
CA ALA A 236 20.32 26.43 12.87
C ALA A 236 18.98 27.10 13.25
N ASN A 237 18.73 27.11 14.56
CA ASN A 237 17.80 27.93 15.36
C ASN A 237 16.32 28.00 14.95
#